data_AF-A0A970WN74-F1
#
_entry.id   AF-A0A970WN74-F1
#
_cell.length_a   1.000
_cell.length_b   1.000
_cell.length_c   1.000
_cell.angle_alpha   90.00
_cell.angle_beta   90.00
_cell.angle_gamma   90.00
#
_symmetry.space_group_name_H-M   'P 1'
#
loop_
_entity.id
_entity.type
_entity.pdbx_description
1 polymer ?
#
loop_
_entity_poly.entity_id
_entity_poly.type
_entity_poly.pdbx_seq_one_letter_code
_entity_poly.pdbx_strand_id
1 'polypeptide(L)'
;MSRKPTAPSHLDTAAKTVWKRLVGEIPDQSPGTLLTLEQLCYAWSQWSTAEDDDSRLRWSRCCRQWLAELKLTPKSRKASGRQTSALLRLTQDRRSDAS
;
A
#
# COMPACT_ATOMS: atom_id res chain seq x y z
N MET A 1 8.24 16.78 -17.56
CA MET A 1 7.32 16.36 -16.49
C MET A 1 6.94 14.90 -16.74
N SER A 2 7.49 13.93 -16.00
CA SER A 2 7.05 12.53 -16.16
C SER A 2 5.62 12.39 -15.67
N ARG A 3 4.73 11.91 -16.55
CA ARG A 3 3.35 11.56 -16.19
C ARG A 3 3.41 10.46 -15.14
N LYS A 4 2.74 10.65 -14.00
CA LYS A 4 2.58 9.59 -13.01
C LYS A 4 1.77 8.43 -13.63
N PRO A 5 2.15 7.17 -13.40
CA PRO A 5 1.41 6.01 -13.87
C PRO A 5 -0.04 6.05 -13.39
N THR A 6 -0.96 5.84 -14.32
CA THR A 6 -2.39 5.74 -14.01
C THR A 6 -2.66 4.43 -13.26
N ALA A 7 -3.57 4.47 -12.30
CA ALA A 7 -4.01 3.28 -11.59
C ALA A 7 -4.67 2.27 -12.56
N PRO A 8 -4.42 0.96 -12.40
CA PRO A 8 -5.08 -0.07 -13.19
C PRO A 8 -6.61 0.01 -13.08
N SER A 9 -7.31 -0.25 -14.20
CA SER A 9 -8.76 -0.08 -14.32
C SER A 9 -9.55 -1.01 -13.41
N HIS A 10 -9.06 -2.23 -13.20
CA HIS A 10 -9.68 -3.29 -12.41
C HIS A 10 -9.60 -3.08 -10.90
N LEU A 11 -8.78 -2.13 -10.43
CA LEU A 11 -8.74 -1.78 -9.01
C LEU A 11 -10.05 -1.10 -8.60
N ASP A 12 -10.57 -1.46 -7.44
CA ASP A 12 -11.69 -0.74 -6.83
C ASP A 12 -11.28 0.65 -6.32
N THR A 13 -12.25 1.40 -5.81
CA THR A 13 -12.06 2.78 -5.32
C THR A 13 -11.05 2.86 -4.17
N ALA A 14 -11.07 1.89 -3.24
CA ALA A 14 -10.15 1.87 -2.11
C ALA A 14 -8.71 1.62 -2.58
N ALA A 15 -8.51 0.62 -3.43
CA ALA A 15 -7.22 0.29 -4.04
C ALA A 15 -6.69 1.45 -4.90
N LYS A 16 -7.53 2.11 -5.71
CA LYS A 16 -7.16 3.30 -6.50
C LYS A 16 -6.70 4.46 -5.62
N THR A 17 -7.28 4.60 -4.43
CA THR A 17 -6.88 5.64 -3.46
C THR A 17 -5.48 5.36 -2.91
N VAL A 18 -5.18 4.11 -2.56
CA VAL A 18 -3.83 3.70 -2.15
C VAL A 18 -2.81 3.90 -3.27
N TRP A 19 -3.16 3.54 -4.51
CA TRP A 19 -2.28 3.75 -5.67
C TRP A 19 -1.86 5.20 -5.82
N LYS A 20 -2.83 6.14 -5.83
CA LYS A 20 -2.57 7.57 -6.01
C LYS A 20 -1.63 8.14 -4.94
N ARG A 21 -1.72 7.62 -3.72
CA ARG A 21 -0.87 8.03 -2.60
C ARG A 21 0.55 7.49 -2.75
N LEU A 22 0.69 6.20 -3.03
CA LEU A 22 1.99 5.51 -2.97
C LEU A 22 2.80 5.57 -4.27
N VAL A 23 2.18 5.75 -5.44
CA VAL A 23 2.89 5.77 -6.73
C VAL A 23 3.94 6.90 -6.85
N GLY A 24 3.83 7.94 -6.01
CA GLY A 24 4.83 8.99 -5.89
C GLY A 24 5.90 8.75 -4.82
N GLU A 25 5.71 7.76 -3.95
CA GLU A 25 6.63 7.39 -2.86
C GLU A 25 7.51 6.18 -3.20
N ILE A 26 7.16 5.41 -4.24
CA ILE A 26 7.95 4.25 -4.69
C ILE A 26 9.29 4.68 -5.30
N PRO A 27 10.35 3.87 -5.14
CA PRO A 27 11.71 4.24 -5.56
C PRO A 27 11.88 4.38 -7.07
N ASP A 28 11.10 3.64 -7.87
CA ASP A 28 11.09 3.68 -9.32
C ASP A 28 9.70 3.32 -9.85
N GLN A 29 9.47 3.58 -11.14
CA GLN A 29 8.23 3.25 -11.84
C GLN A 29 8.45 2.17 -12.89
N SER A 30 9.38 1.24 -12.64
CA SER A 30 9.56 0.08 -13.52
C SER A 30 8.30 -0.80 -13.52
N PRO A 31 8.06 -1.57 -14.60
CA PRO A 31 6.90 -2.46 -14.68
C PRO A 31 6.78 -3.41 -13.49
N GLY A 32 7.89 -3.96 -12.99
CA GLY A 32 7.91 -4.85 -11.82
C GLY A 32 7.49 -4.14 -10.53
N THR A 33 7.96 -2.92 -10.30
CA THR A 33 7.58 -2.12 -9.13
C THR A 33 6.11 -1.70 -9.18
N LEU A 34 5.59 -1.36 -10.37
CA LEU A 34 4.17 -1.03 -10.55
C LEU A 34 3.25 -2.24 -10.35
N LEU A 35 3.64 -3.42 -10.81
CA LEU A 35 2.92 -4.66 -10.50
C LEU A 35 2.91 -4.95 -9.00
N THR A 36 4.03 -4.72 -8.32
CA THR A 36 4.12 -4.90 -6.87
C THR A 36 3.20 -3.90 -6.13
N LEU A 37 3.13 -2.65 -6.61
CA LEU A 37 2.21 -1.65 -6.09
C LEU A 37 0.74 -2.04 -6.33
N GLU A 38 0.42 -2.59 -7.49
CA GLU A 38 -0.92 -3.10 -7.80
C GLU A 38 -1.34 -4.20 -6.81
N GLN A 39 -0.46 -5.18 -6.58
CA GLN A 39 -0.71 -6.27 -5.63
C GLN A 39 -0.90 -5.75 -4.20
N LEU A 40 -0.14 -4.73 -3.79
CA LEU A 40 -0.36 -4.06 -2.51
C LEU A 40 -1.75 -3.39 -2.45
N CYS A 41 -2.13 -2.65 -3.49
CA CYS A 41 -3.41 -1.93 -3.52
C CYS A 41 -4.58 -2.92 -3.46
N TYR A 42 -4.50 -4.02 -4.20
CA TYR A 42 -5.49 -5.09 -4.15
C TYR A 42 -5.56 -5.75 -2.77
N ALA A 43 -4.41 -6.15 -2.20
CA ALA A 43 -4.35 -6.75 -0.87
C ALA A 43 -4.89 -5.81 0.22
N TRP A 44 -4.65 -4.50 0.07
CA TRP A 44 -5.20 -3.48 0.98
C TRP A 44 -6.72 -3.43 0.94
N SER A 45 -7.30 -3.42 -0.27
CA SER A 45 -8.75 -3.44 -0.42
C SER A 45 -9.36 -4.69 0.23
N GLN A 46 -8.82 -5.87 -0.08
CA GLN A 46 -9.31 -7.12 0.52
C GLN A 46 -9.15 -7.15 2.04
N TRP A 47 -8.05 -6.59 2.56
CA TRP A 47 -7.86 -6.45 4.01
C TRP A 47 -8.89 -5.51 4.64
N SER A 48 -9.27 -4.44 3.94
CA SER A 48 -10.23 -3.44 4.43
C SER A 48 -11.67 -3.95 4.47
N THR A 49 -12.03 -4.83 3.53
CA THR A 49 -13.38 -5.41 3.42
C THR A 49 -13.52 -6.77 4.11
N ALA A 50 -12.43 -7.40 4.54
CA ALA A 50 -12.48 -8.68 5.25
C ALA A 50 -13.32 -8.61 6.54
N GLU A 51 -14.29 -9.51 6.65
CA GLU A 51 -15.24 -9.60 7.76
C GLU A 51 -14.73 -10.49 8.89
N ASP A 52 -13.96 -11.53 8.54
CA ASP A 52 -13.39 -12.49 9.49
C ASP A 52 -11.90 -12.24 9.79
N ASP A 53 -11.47 -12.70 10.97
CA ASP A 53 -10.11 -12.46 11.47
C ASP A 53 -9.04 -13.23 10.67
N ASP A 54 -9.38 -14.40 10.12
CA ASP A 54 -8.44 -15.21 9.33
C ASP A 54 -8.13 -14.52 7.98
N SER A 55 -9.14 -14.06 7.28
CA SER A 55 -9.01 -13.26 6.06
C SER A 55 -8.26 -11.96 6.35
N ARG A 56 -8.59 -11.26 7.45
CA ARG A 56 -7.85 -10.05 7.85
C ARG A 56 -6.38 -10.36 8.10
N LEU A 57 -6.06 -11.44 8.82
CA LEU A 57 -4.69 -11.81 9.12
C LEU A 57 -3.93 -12.18 7.83
N ARG A 58 -4.55 -12.95 6.93
CA ARG A 58 -4.02 -13.30 5.62
C ARG A 58 -3.68 -12.06 4.80
N TRP A 59 -4.64 -11.17 4.58
CA TRP A 59 -4.43 -9.98 3.76
C TRP A 59 -3.48 -8.97 4.42
N SER A 60 -3.46 -8.88 5.75
CA SER A 60 -2.48 -8.10 6.50
C SER A 60 -1.04 -8.59 6.26
N ARG A 61 -0.84 -9.92 6.19
CA ARG A 61 0.47 -10.51 5.84
C ARG A 61 0.87 -10.17 4.40
N CYS A 62 -0.06 -10.28 3.44
CA CYS A 62 0.19 -9.87 2.05
C CYS A 62 0.57 -8.39 1.94
N CYS A 63 -0.14 -7.49 2.64
CA CYS A 63 0.20 -6.06 2.66
C CYS A 63 1.62 -5.84 3.18
N ARG A 64 2.01 -6.50 4.27
CA ARG A 64 3.37 -6.40 4.84
C ARG A 64 4.44 -6.89 3.86
N GLN A 65 4.19 -8.00 3.17
CA GLN A 65 5.10 -8.55 2.17
C GLN A 65 5.34 -7.55 1.04
N TRP A 66 4.29 -7.04 0.41
CA TRP A 66 4.42 -6.12 -0.71
C TRP A 66 5.00 -4.76 -0.30
N LEU A 67 4.73 -4.28 0.91
CA LEU A 67 5.37 -3.07 1.45
C LEU A 67 6.86 -3.26 1.70
N ALA A 68 7.31 -4.47 2.02
CA ALA A 68 8.73 -4.78 2.12
C ALA A 68 9.39 -4.79 0.73
N GLU A 69 8.76 -5.42 -0.28
CA GLU A 69 9.23 -5.44 -1.67
C GLU A 69 9.34 -4.02 -2.26
N LEU A 70 8.35 -3.17 -1.99
CA LEU A 70 8.36 -1.76 -2.41
C LEU A 70 9.32 -0.87 -1.60
N LYS A 71 10.01 -1.43 -0.59
CA LYS A 71 10.89 -0.70 0.34
C LYS A 71 10.18 0.45 1.07
N LEU A 72 8.87 0.31 1.27
CA LEU A 72 8.02 1.27 1.99
C LEU A 72 7.95 1.00 3.51
N THR A 73 8.60 -0.08 3.96
CA THR A 73 8.81 -0.35 5.39
C THR A 73 10.17 0.21 5.86
N PRO A 74 10.24 0.82 7.05
CA PRO A 74 11.50 1.33 7.59
C PRO A 74 12.35 0.17 8.12
N LYS A 75 13.12 -0.49 7.25
CA LYS A 75 14.14 -1.46 7.67
C LYS A 75 15.50 -1.32 6.98
N SER A 76 15.70 -0.29 6.16
CA SER A 76 16.94 -0.11 5.39
C SER A 76 17.57 1.30 5.43
N ARG A 77 17.06 2.25 6.24
CA ARG A 77 17.73 3.54 6.41
C ARG A 77 18.06 3.80 7.87
N LYS A 78 19.35 4.08 8.11
CA LYS A 78 19.90 4.66 9.34
C LYS A 78 18.93 5.71 9.89
N ALA A 79 18.73 5.66 11.21
CA ALA A 79 17.90 6.56 11.99
C ALA A 79 17.95 8.01 11.48
N SER A 80 16.86 8.45 10.85
CA SER A 80 16.59 9.86 10.62
C SER A 80 15.08 10.06 10.58
N GLY A 81 14.60 10.82 11.56
CA GLY A 81 13.41 11.67 11.48
C GLY A 81 12.09 11.05 11.01
N ARG A 82 11.22 10.74 11.98
CA ARG A 82 9.76 10.98 11.91
C ARG A 82 9.08 10.60 10.57
N GLN A 83 9.28 9.38 10.08
CA GLN A 83 8.45 8.81 9.02
C GLN A 83 7.58 7.69 9.60
N THR A 84 6.31 8.00 9.81
CA THR A 84 5.26 7.02 10.10
C THR A 84 5.28 5.97 8.99
N SER A 85 5.45 4.68 9.33
CA SER A 85 5.53 3.62 8.33
C SER A 85 4.30 3.67 7.40
N ALA A 86 4.47 3.38 6.11
CA ALA A 86 3.36 3.42 5.15
C ALA A 86 2.19 2.52 5.62
N LEU A 87 2.51 1.38 6.25
CA LEU A 87 1.54 0.55 6.97
C LEU A 87 0.77 1.33 8.02
N LEU A 88 1.47 2.01 8.94
CA LEU A 88 0.82 2.76 10.02
C LEU A 88 -0.10 3.85 9.46
N ARG A 89 0.34 4.60 8.45
CA ARG A 89 -0.47 5.62 7.77
C ARG A 89 -1.76 5.02 7.18
N LEU A 90 -1.61 3.92 6.44
CA LEU A 90 -2.76 3.23 5.85
C LEU A 90 -3.70 2.69 6.93
N THR A 91 -3.18 2.10 8.01
CA THR A 91 -4.00 1.54 9.10
C THR A 91 -4.72 2.61 9.95
N GLN A 92 -4.09 3.77 10.14
CA GLN A 92 -4.71 4.91 10.83
C GLN A 92 -5.89 5.45 10.02
N ASP A 93 -5.77 5.54 8.69
CA ASP A 93 -6.84 6.03 7.83
C ASP A 93 -8.07 5.10 7.79
N ARG A 94 -7.89 3.77 7.83
CA ARG A 94 -9.04 2.85 7.95
C ARG A 94 -9.87 3.15 9.21
N ARG A 95 -9.22 3.56 10.29
CA ARG A 95 -9.90 3.93 11.54
C ARG A 95 -10.66 5.25 11.42
N SER A 96 -10.15 6.17 10.61
CA SER A 96 -10.78 7.48 10.36
C SER A 96 -12.00 7.40 9.43
N ASP A 97 -12.03 6.46 8.48
CA ASP A 97 -13.17 6.25 7.56
C ASP A 97 -14.36 5.51 8.23
N ALA A 98 -14.11 4.86 9.38
CA ALA A 98 -15.11 4.12 10.14
C ALA A 98 -15.76 4.92 11.28
N SER A 99 -15.59 6.25 11.31
CA SER A 99 -16.20 7.18 12.30
C SER A 99 -17.24 8.11 11.68
#